data_AF-A0A2H1J702-F1
#
_entry.id   AF-A0A2H1J702-F1
#
_cell.length_a   1.000
_cell.length_b   1.000
_cell.length_c   1.000
_cell.angle_alpha   90.00
_cell.angle_beta   90.00
_cell.angle_gamma   90.00
#
_symmetry.space_group_name_H-M   'P 1'
#
loop_
_entity.id
_entity.type
_entity.pdbx_description
1 polymer ?
#
loop_
_entity_poly.entity_id
_entity_poly.type
_entity_poly.pdbx_seq_one_letter_code
_entity_poly.pdbx_strand_id
1 'polypeptide(L)'
;MRHAAKVRTVVAGAALLSLVLSGCSALQIRTAERDSGPVRVAVKKNVGENPTTAPADDGIPDGMKKVSRNLGAECPVDVSIAMTDGWSEGSSGDEFHSFSRGETPIESDSVLITCSKGYEDSPQSIVDAKKKFTFSEPKSTVTAQRTGNLAAGYYWTFQGELGPQEIVAINKKQTVMYGARIGYKTNGRVVEIGVEMRSLKSNTEAAEEFKQMLPTLTIDDEKVPAPRFK
;
A
#
# COMPACT_ATOMS: atom_id res chain seq x y z
N MET A 1 69.97 3.00 11.84
CA MET A 1 69.41 3.49 10.57
C MET A 1 69.85 2.57 9.44
N ARG A 2 68.97 1.68 8.99
CA ARG A 2 69.12 0.85 7.79
C ARG A 2 67.71 0.48 7.31
N HIS A 3 67.31 0.91 6.12
CA HIS A 3 67.10 -0.01 4.99
C HIS A 3 66.66 0.72 3.72
N ALA A 4 67.14 0.15 2.62
CA ALA A 4 67.15 0.69 1.28
C ALA A 4 65.88 0.33 0.50
N ALA A 5 65.74 1.07 -0.60
CA ALA A 5 64.79 1.00 -1.71
C ALA A 5 64.18 -0.37 -2.06
N LYS A 6 62.94 -0.30 -2.55
CA LYS A 6 62.44 -1.27 -3.55
C LYS A 6 61.55 -0.56 -4.59
N VAL A 7 62.16 -0.31 -5.74
CA VAL A 7 61.50 -0.15 -7.04
C VAL A 7 60.98 -1.53 -7.47
N ARG A 8 59.77 -1.61 -8.05
CA ARG A 8 59.31 -2.71 -8.93
C ARG A 8 58.06 -2.24 -9.70
N THR A 9 58.25 -1.80 -10.95
CA THR A 9 58.03 -2.54 -12.21
C THR A 9 56.55 -2.63 -12.63
N VAL A 10 56.21 -1.75 -13.57
CA VAL A 10 55.10 -1.90 -14.53
C VAL A 10 55.48 -3.01 -15.49
N VAL A 11 54.63 -4.03 -15.62
CA VAL A 11 54.70 -5.01 -16.71
C VAL A 11 53.39 -4.95 -17.47
N ALA A 12 53.46 -4.35 -18.65
CA ALA A 12 52.52 -4.60 -19.73
C ALA A 12 52.75 -6.02 -20.26
N GLY A 13 51.68 -6.79 -20.43
CA GLY A 13 51.72 -8.16 -20.94
C GLY A 13 50.56 -8.38 -21.91
N ALA A 14 50.91 -8.80 -23.12
CA ALA A 14 50.15 -8.73 -24.34
C ALA A 14 48.94 -9.68 -24.46
N ALA A 15 48.08 -9.32 -25.40
CA ALA A 15 46.95 -10.07 -25.92
C ALA A 15 47.31 -11.47 -26.43
N LEU A 16 46.41 -12.43 -26.23
CA LEU A 16 46.27 -13.63 -27.06
C LEU A 16 44.78 -13.89 -27.31
N LEU A 17 44.42 -13.87 -28.60
CA LEU A 17 43.15 -14.36 -29.13
C LEU A 17 43.08 -15.87 -29.02
N SER A 18 41.93 -16.40 -28.57
CA SER A 18 41.47 -17.74 -28.91
C SER A 18 39.96 -17.76 -29.04
N LEU A 19 39.51 -17.49 -30.26
CA LEU A 19 38.22 -17.93 -30.79
C LEU A 19 38.22 -19.46 -30.85
N VAL A 20 37.31 -20.11 -30.11
CA VAL A 20 36.86 -21.47 -30.45
C VAL A 20 35.34 -21.46 -30.44
N LEU A 21 34.76 -21.28 -31.62
CA LEU A 21 33.40 -21.71 -31.92
C LEU A 21 33.42 -23.23 -32.10
N SER A 22 32.71 -23.95 -31.24
CA SER A 22 32.20 -25.29 -31.58
C SER A 22 30.84 -25.48 -30.90
N GLY A 23 29.80 -25.08 -31.64
CA GLY A 23 28.42 -25.40 -31.30
C GLY A 23 28.13 -26.86 -31.65
N CYS A 24 27.66 -27.61 -30.66
CA CYS A 24 26.95 -28.89 -30.82
C CYS A 24 25.83 -28.93 -29.77
N SER A 25 24.79 -28.14 -29.96
CA SER A 25 23.52 -28.29 -29.23
C SER A 25 22.61 -29.20 -30.04
N ALA A 26 22.70 -30.51 -29.82
CA ALA A 26 21.64 -31.44 -30.20
C ALA A 26 20.77 -31.71 -28.97
N LEU A 27 19.93 -30.74 -28.62
CA LEU A 27 18.91 -30.90 -27.59
C LEU A 27 17.75 -31.67 -28.24
N GLN A 28 17.72 -32.99 -28.08
CA GLN A 28 16.58 -33.80 -28.49
C GLN A 28 15.41 -33.55 -27.53
N ILE A 29 14.58 -32.57 -27.87
CA ILE A 29 13.25 -32.43 -27.27
C ILE A 29 12.41 -33.57 -27.84
N ARG A 30 12.22 -34.63 -27.05
CA ARG A 30 11.15 -35.59 -27.29
C ARG A 30 9.84 -34.91 -26.88
N THR A 31 9.12 -34.39 -27.86
CA THR A 31 7.72 -34.00 -27.71
C THR A 31 6.92 -35.27 -27.42
N ALA A 32 6.48 -35.44 -26.18
CA ALA A 32 5.39 -36.36 -25.90
C ALA A 32 4.14 -35.78 -26.56
N GLU A 33 3.70 -36.41 -27.64
CA GLU A 33 2.37 -36.18 -28.23
C GLU A 33 1.34 -36.47 -27.14
N ARG A 34 0.75 -35.43 -26.58
CA ARG A 34 -0.54 -35.51 -25.90
C ARG A 34 -1.54 -34.83 -26.80
N ASP A 35 -2.54 -35.61 -27.21
CA ASP A 35 -3.65 -35.23 -28.07
C ASP A 35 -4.17 -33.82 -27.77
N SER A 36 -3.82 -32.89 -28.64
CA SER A 36 -4.32 -31.52 -28.63
C SER A 36 -5.36 -31.39 -29.74
N GLY A 37 -6.53 -31.98 -29.51
CA GLY A 37 -7.70 -31.69 -30.34
C GLY A 37 -8.11 -30.21 -30.18
N PRO A 38 -8.65 -29.55 -31.22
CA PRO A 38 -9.05 -28.16 -31.13
C PRO A 38 -10.19 -28.02 -30.09
N VAL A 39 -9.96 -27.19 -29.07
CA VAL A 39 -10.99 -26.79 -28.10
C VAL A 39 -12.11 -26.09 -28.86
N ARG A 40 -13.26 -26.78 -29.00
CA ARG A 40 -14.47 -26.17 -29.55
C ARG A 40 -15.06 -25.24 -28.49
N VAL A 41 -14.70 -23.97 -28.53
CA VAL A 41 -15.42 -22.92 -27.80
C VAL A 41 -16.74 -22.68 -28.53
N ALA A 42 -17.82 -23.29 -28.05
CA ALA A 42 -19.15 -22.98 -28.51
C ALA A 42 -19.56 -21.60 -27.98
N VAL A 43 -19.32 -20.54 -28.75
CA VAL A 43 -19.89 -19.21 -28.46
C VAL A 43 -21.38 -19.28 -28.79
N LYS A 44 -22.20 -19.51 -27.77
CA LYS A 44 -23.66 -19.45 -27.90
C LYS A 44 -24.04 -17.99 -28.17
N LYS A 45 -24.47 -17.68 -29.39
CA LYS A 45 -24.94 -16.36 -29.80
C LYS A 45 -26.36 -16.12 -29.25
N ASN A 46 -26.45 -15.94 -27.93
CA ASN A 46 -27.63 -15.34 -27.31
C ASN A 46 -27.27 -13.90 -26.96
N VAL A 47 -27.80 -12.94 -27.72
CA VAL A 47 -27.84 -11.54 -27.32
C VAL A 47 -28.83 -11.48 -26.16
N GLY A 48 -28.32 -11.63 -24.94
CA GLY A 48 -29.08 -11.35 -23.73
C GLY A 48 -29.24 -9.85 -23.57
N GLU A 49 -30.38 -9.43 -23.03
CA GLU A 49 -30.68 -8.03 -22.70
C GLU A 49 -29.51 -7.33 -22.01
N ASN A 50 -29.36 -6.04 -22.30
CA ASN A 50 -28.47 -5.14 -21.57
C ASN A 50 -28.61 -5.42 -20.06
N PRO A 51 -27.52 -5.72 -19.33
CA PRO A 51 -27.62 -5.87 -17.89
C PRO A 51 -28.04 -4.52 -17.30
N THR A 52 -29.32 -4.39 -16.96
CA THR A 52 -29.89 -3.28 -16.18
C THR A 52 -29.60 -3.41 -14.69
N THR A 53 -28.85 -4.43 -14.29
CA THR A 53 -28.36 -4.57 -12.91
C THR A 53 -26.99 -3.90 -12.84
N ALA A 54 -26.87 -2.88 -11.99
CA ALA A 54 -25.59 -2.30 -11.62
C ALA A 54 -24.60 -3.42 -11.24
N PRO A 55 -23.29 -3.27 -11.52
CA PRO A 55 -22.30 -4.24 -11.09
C PRO A 55 -22.47 -4.55 -9.60
N ALA A 56 -22.24 -5.81 -9.21
CA ALA A 56 -22.29 -6.23 -7.81
C ALA A 56 -21.45 -5.30 -6.94
N ASP A 57 -21.97 -4.91 -5.77
CA ASP A 57 -21.25 -4.14 -4.75
C ASP A 57 -19.83 -4.71 -4.64
N ASP A 58 -18.84 -3.85 -4.89
CA ASP A 58 -17.40 -4.07 -4.98
C ASP A 58 -16.75 -4.51 -3.65
N GLY A 59 -17.53 -5.17 -2.79
CA GLY A 59 -17.18 -5.52 -1.43
C GLY A 59 -17.39 -4.37 -0.44
N ILE A 60 -18.16 -3.34 -0.81
CA ILE A 60 -18.57 -2.26 0.10
C ILE A 60 -19.67 -2.77 1.06
N PRO A 61 -19.50 -2.62 2.39
CA PRO A 61 -20.52 -2.99 3.36
C PRO A 61 -21.81 -2.19 3.22
N ASP A 62 -22.94 -2.81 3.59
CA ASP A 62 -24.25 -2.16 3.64
C ASP A 62 -24.21 -0.83 4.41
N GLY A 63 -24.79 0.21 3.82
CA GLY A 63 -24.84 1.56 4.43
C GLY A 63 -23.56 2.39 4.27
N MET A 64 -22.53 1.88 3.59
CA MET A 64 -21.34 2.65 3.21
C MET A 64 -21.36 3.03 1.73
N LYS A 65 -20.62 4.09 1.38
CA LYS A 65 -20.43 4.57 0.01
C LYS A 65 -18.94 4.75 -0.27
N LYS A 66 -18.51 4.44 -1.50
CA LYS A 66 -17.13 4.66 -1.95
C LYS A 66 -16.83 6.17 -1.93
N VAL A 67 -15.74 6.52 -1.26
CA VAL A 67 -15.12 7.85 -1.31
C VAL A 67 -13.78 7.69 -2.00
N SER A 68 -13.62 8.33 -3.15
CA SER A 68 -12.39 8.28 -3.97
C SER A 68 -11.75 9.66 -4.05
N ARG A 69 -10.43 9.71 -3.90
CA ARG A 69 -9.64 10.94 -4.03
C ARG A 69 -8.36 10.65 -4.83
N ASN A 70 -8.09 11.51 -5.80
CA ASN A 70 -6.82 11.56 -6.50
C ASN A 70 -5.87 12.47 -5.73
N LEU A 71 -4.65 12.03 -5.45
CA LEU A 71 -3.69 12.79 -4.63
C LEU A 71 -2.87 13.84 -5.42
N GLY A 72 -3.37 14.23 -6.60
CA GLY A 72 -2.85 15.36 -7.38
C GLY A 72 -1.69 15.00 -8.30
N ALA A 73 -1.17 15.99 -9.03
CA ALA A 73 -0.13 15.75 -10.04
C ALA A 73 1.19 15.22 -9.46
N GLU A 74 1.53 15.62 -8.23
CA GLU A 74 2.75 15.16 -7.58
C GLU A 74 2.64 13.71 -7.09
N CYS A 75 1.42 13.26 -6.81
CA CYS A 75 1.11 11.90 -6.40
C CYS A 75 -0.15 11.41 -7.13
N PRO A 76 -0.06 11.08 -8.44
CA PRO A 76 -1.23 10.76 -9.26
C PRO A 76 -1.68 9.34 -8.97
N VAL A 77 -2.21 9.16 -7.77
CA VAL A 77 -2.65 7.89 -7.21
C VAL A 77 -4.07 8.08 -6.72
N ASP A 78 -4.94 7.18 -7.13
CA ASP A 78 -6.33 7.15 -6.71
C ASP A 78 -6.47 6.31 -5.45
N VAL A 79 -6.84 6.96 -4.35
CA VAL A 79 -7.14 6.28 -3.08
C VAL A 79 -8.65 6.22 -2.92
N SER A 80 -9.17 5.03 -2.64
CA SER A 80 -10.60 4.88 -2.33
C SER A 80 -10.82 4.11 -1.04
N ILE A 81 -11.81 4.52 -0.27
CA ILE A 81 -12.29 3.82 0.93
C ILE A 81 -13.80 4.01 1.04
N ALA A 82 -14.52 3.01 1.55
CA ALA A 82 -15.93 3.15 1.85
C ALA A 82 -16.13 3.84 3.20
N MET A 83 -17.12 4.74 3.26
CA MET A 83 -17.47 5.50 4.46
C MET A 83 -18.98 5.51 4.65
N THR A 84 -19.47 5.55 5.89
CA THR A 84 -20.89 5.78 6.15
C THR A 84 -21.29 7.22 5.84
N ASP A 85 -22.59 7.51 5.84
CA ASP A 85 -23.07 8.88 5.80
C ASP A 85 -22.70 9.64 7.09
N GLY A 86 -22.56 10.98 7.01
CA GLY A 86 -22.26 11.84 8.16
C GLY A 86 -20.79 12.25 8.30
N TRP A 87 -19.90 11.69 7.49
CA TRP A 87 -18.54 12.22 7.30
C TRP A 87 -18.57 13.50 6.46
N SER A 88 -17.92 14.55 6.93
CA SER A 88 -17.75 15.80 6.19
C SER A 88 -16.28 15.97 5.80
N GLU A 89 -16.00 16.25 4.53
CA GLU A 89 -14.65 16.63 4.10
C GLU A 89 -14.31 18.01 4.65
N GLY A 90 -13.19 18.10 5.36
CA GLY A 90 -12.66 19.34 5.91
C GLY A 90 -11.59 19.90 4.98
N SER A 91 -10.38 20.04 5.50
CA SER A 91 -9.22 20.48 4.71
C SER A 91 -8.91 19.46 3.61
N SER A 92 -8.75 19.96 2.40
CA SER A 92 -8.39 19.20 1.21
C SER A 92 -7.43 20.01 0.32
N GLY A 93 -6.64 19.29 -0.46
CA GLY A 93 -5.72 19.84 -1.44
C GLY A 93 -4.97 18.72 -2.16
N ASP A 94 -4.07 19.09 -3.05
CA ASP A 94 -3.14 18.13 -3.64
C ASP A 94 -2.37 17.43 -2.51
N GLU A 95 -2.24 16.11 -2.58
CA GLU A 95 -1.60 15.26 -1.58
C GLU A 95 -2.30 15.12 -0.21
N PHE A 96 -3.43 15.79 0.07
CA PHE A 96 -4.06 15.72 1.40
C PHE A 96 -5.58 15.85 1.37
N HIS A 97 -6.27 14.91 2.02
CA HIS A 97 -7.71 14.98 2.29
C HIS A 97 -8.00 14.61 3.74
N SER A 98 -8.86 15.38 4.38
CA SER A 98 -9.36 15.09 5.73
C SER A 98 -10.86 15.01 5.75
N PHE A 99 -11.38 14.02 6.46
CA PHE A 99 -12.79 13.84 6.75
C PHE A 99 -12.96 13.79 8.26
N SER A 100 -14.02 14.39 8.76
CA SER A 100 -14.33 14.39 10.19
C SER A 100 -15.81 14.20 10.44
N ARG A 101 -16.12 13.65 11.61
CA ARG A 101 -17.47 13.50 12.15
C ARG A 101 -17.41 13.65 13.67
N GLY A 102 -18.40 14.32 14.25
CA GLY A 102 -18.52 14.50 15.70
C GLY A 102 -18.98 15.91 16.07
N GLU A 103 -19.33 16.08 17.34
CA GLU A 103 -19.93 17.33 17.84
C GLU A 103 -18.92 18.46 18.06
N THR A 104 -17.65 18.12 18.33
CA THR A 104 -16.60 19.11 18.59
C THR A 104 -15.35 18.84 17.76
N PRO A 105 -14.64 19.89 17.27
CA PRO A 105 -13.43 19.71 16.47
C PRO A 105 -12.26 19.03 17.19
N ILE A 106 -12.26 19.02 18.53
CA ILE A 106 -11.18 18.48 19.34
C ILE A 106 -11.39 17.01 19.72
N GLU A 107 -12.61 16.48 19.58
CA GLU A 107 -12.94 15.08 19.90
C GLU A 107 -13.54 14.33 18.70
N SER A 108 -13.57 14.96 17.53
CA SER A 108 -14.10 14.38 16.30
C SER A 108 -13.31 13.14 15.86
N ASP A 109 -14.03 12.14 15.40
CA ASP A 109 -13.47 11.07 14.59
C ASP A 109 -12.84 11.69 13.34
N SER A 110 -11.74 11.13 12.86
CA SER A 110 -11.05 11.64 11.67
C SER A 110 -10.62 10.51 10.74
N VAL A 111 -10.74 10.77 9.43
CA VAL A 111 -10.06 10.02 8.39
C VAL A 111 -9.14 10.96 7.64
N LEU A 112 -7.85 10.62 7.58
CA LEU A 112 -6.84 11.36 6.84
C LEU A 112 -6.32 10.50 5.70
N ILE A 113 -6.25 11.07 4.51
CA ILE A 113 -5.57 10.51 3.34
C ILE A 113 -4.45 11.48 2.99
N THR A 114 -3.22 11.00 2.98
CA THR A 114 -2.04 11.81 2.70
C THR A 114 -1.17 11.15 1.65
N CYS A 115 -0.54 11.93 0.79
CA CYS A 115 0.65 11.55 0.07
C CYS A 115 1.82 12.43 0.51
N SER A 116 3.02 11.89 0.55
CA SER A 116 4.23 12.68 0.71
C SER A 116 5.38 12.03 -0.04
N LYS A 117 6.42 12.81 -0.32
CA LYS A 117 7.64 12.28 -0.90
C LYS A 117 8.26 11.22 0.00
N GLY A 118 8.59 10.06 -0.56
CA GLY A 118 9.41 9.06 0.08
C GLY A 118 10.87 9.50 0.09
N TYR A 119 11.49 9.50 1.26
CA TYR A 119 12.92 9.80 1.42
C TYR A 119 13.79 8.54 1.42
N GLU A 120 13.16 7.37 1.35
CA GLU A 120 13.82 6.07 1.39
C GLU A 120 13.98 5.48 -0.01
N ASP A 121 14.97 4.60 -0.17
CA ASP A 121 15.34 4.04 -1.48
C ASP A 121 14.32 3.02 -2.05
N SER A 122 13.36 2.56 -1.24
CA SER A 122 12.38 1.57 -1.66
C SER A 122 11.02 1.73 -0.98
N PRO A 123 9.92 1.26 -1.62
CA PRO A 123 8.60 1.18 -1.00
C PRO A 123 8.59 0.50 0.37
N GLN A 124 9.33 -0.61 0.52
CA GLN A 124 9.40 -1.32 1.78
C GLN A 124 10.13 -0.51 2.85
N SER A 125 11.22 0.16 2.49
CA SER A 125 11.98 1.00 3.42
C SER A 125 11.13 2.14 4.00
N ILE A 126 10.24 2.75 3.20
CA ILE A 126 9.26 3.75 3.68
C ILE A 126 8.38 3.15 4.78
N VAL A 127 7.82 1.97 4.52
CA VAL A 127 6.91 1.30 5.46
C VAL A 127 7.66 0.88 6.74
N ASP A 128 8.86 0.33 6.60
CA ASP A 128 9.69 -0.07 7.74
C ASP A 128 10.11 1.13 8.60
N ALA A 129 10.38 2.28 7.99
CA ALA A 129 10.58 3.53 8.72
C ALA A 129 9.32 3.93 9.50
N LYS A 130 8.14 3.90 8.86
CA LYS A 130 6.88 4.29 9.52
C LYS A 130 6.50 3.39 10.68
N LYS A 131 6.73 2.08 10.56
CA LYS A 131 6.49 1.11 11.65
C LYS A 131 7.26 1.45 12.93
N LYS A 132 8.45 2.04 12.82
CA LYS A 132 9.27 2.42 13.98
C LYS A 132 8.71 3.59 14.78
N PHE A 133 7.96 4.48 14.13
CA PHE A 133 7.56 5.77 14.72
C PHE A 133 6.05 5.97 14.88
N THR A 134 5.21 5.14 14.27
CA THR A 134 3.73 5.34 14.33
C THR A 134 3.15 5.04 15.72
N PHE A 135 3.75 4.11 16.46
CA PHE A 135 3.32 3.69 17.80
C PHE A 135 4.52 3.63 18.75
N SER A 136 5.33 4.69 18.79
CA SER A 136 6.59 4.71 19.54
C SER A 136 6.47 5.24 20.97
N GLU A 137 5.37 5.94 21.30
CA GLU A 137 5.21 6.54 22.62
C GLU A 137 4.70 5.53 23.67
N PRO A 138 4.93 5.78 24.97
CA PRO A 138 4.41 4.92 26.03
C PRO A 138 2.89 4.70 25.94
N LYS A 139 2.48 3.46 26.20
CA LYS A 139 1.07 3.00 26.12
C LYS A 139 0.49 2.97 24.70
N SER A 140 1.30 3.19 23.66
CA SER A 140 0.94 2.86 22.29
C SER A 140 1.18 1.37 22.01
N THR A 141 0.29 0.75 21.26
CA THR A 141 0.43 -0.65 20.88
C THR A 141 -0.26 -0.97 19.56
N VAL A 142 0.35 -1.85 18.77
CA VAL A 142 -0.26 -2.42 17.56
C VAL A 142 -0.94 -3.72 17.95
N THR A 143 -2.27 -3.81 17.78
CA THR A 143 -3.07 -4.96 18.20
C THR A 143 -3.33 -5.95 17.08
N ALA A 144 -3.36 -5.48 15.83
CA ALA A 144 -3.39 -6.30 14.62
C ALA A 144 -2.61 -5.61 13.51
N GLN A 145 -1.90 -6.38 12.68
CA GLN A 145 -1.17 -5.84 11.54
C GLN A 145 -0.99 -6.86 10.43
N ARG A 146 -0.79 -6.34 9.22
CA ARG A 146 -0.44 -7.13 8.04
C ARG A 146 0.46 -6.31 7.14
N THR A 147 1.43 -6.97 6.51
CA THR A 147 2.25 -6.37 5.46
C THR A 147 2.23 -7.22 4.21
N GLY A 148 2.59 -6.63 3.08
CA GLY A 148 2.70 -7.34 1.81
C GLY A 148 3.04 -6.42 0.65
N ASN A 149 3.08 -6.99 -0.54
CA ASN A 149 3.34 -6.25 -1.77
C ASN A 149 2.03 -5.83 -2.43
N LEU A 150 2.10 -4.69 -3.13
CA LEU A 150 1.18 -4.26 -4.18
C LEU A 150 1.92 -4.31 -5.52
N ALA A 151 1.23 -4.21 -6.65
CA ALA A 151 1.83 -4.19 -7.98
C ALA A 151 2.92 -3.11 -8.11
N ALA A 152 2.66 -1.92 -7.56
CA ALA A 152 3.58 -0.78 -7.58
C ALA A 152 4.12 -0.40 -6.19
N GLY A 153 3.95 -1.23 -5.15
CA GLY A 153 4.27 -0.80 -3.80
C GLY A 153 4.43 -1.89 -2.74
N TYR A 154 4.56 -1.45 -1.49
CA TYR A 154 4.58 -2.28 -0.30
C TYR A 154 3.69 -1.63 0.75
N TYR A 155 2.88 -2.41 1.46
CA TYR A 155 1.93 -1.90 2.43
C TYR A 155 2.18 -2.44 3.84
N TRP A 156 1.74 -1.66 4.81
CA TRP A 156 1.46 -2.07 6.17
C TRP A 156 0.09 -1.56 6.57
N THR A 157 -0.85 -2.48 6.81
CA THR A 157 -2.16 -2.19 7.38
C THR A 157 -2.18 -2.57 8.84
N PHE A 158 -2.88 -1.80 9.66
CA PHE A 158 -2.83 -1.97 11.10
C PHE A 158 -4.13 -1.55 11.80
N GLN A 159 -4.27 -2.11 13.00
CA GLN A 159 -5.11 -1.63 14.09
C GLN A 159 -4.19 -1.44 15.29
N GLY A 160 -4.33 -0.32 15.99
CA GLY A 160 -3.59 -0.05 17.20
C GLY A 160 -4.28 0.92 18.13
N GLU A 161 -3.70 1.08 19.31
CA GLU A 161 -4.05 2.08 20.30
C GLU A 161 -2.88 3.05 20.42
N LEU A 162 -3.17 4.34 20.38
CA LEU A 162 -2.23 5.42 20.59
C LEU A 162 -2.28 5.84 22.05
N GLY A 163 -1.10 5.91 22.68
CA GLY A 163 -0.94 6.53 23.98
C GLY A 163 -1.24 8.04 23.91
N PRO A 164 -1.69 8.66 25.02
CA PRO A 164 -1.93 10.11 25.11
C PRO A 164 -0.78 11.01 24.65
N GLN A 165 0.46 10.51 24.70
CA GLN A 165 1.66 11.26 24.35
C GLN A 165 1.93 11.27 22.84
N GLU A 166 1.33 10.36 22.08
CA GLU A 166 1.44 10.37 20.61
C GLU A 166 1.00 11.73 20.06
N ILE A 167 1.76 12.24 19.09
CA ILE A 167 1.44 13.52 18.46
C ILE A 167 0.10 13.46 17.73
N VAL A 168 -0.24 12.28 17.21
CA VAL A 168 -1.47 12.01 16.46
C VAL A 168 -2.64 11.55 17.33
N ALA A 169 -2.47 11.42 18.66
CA ALA A 169 -3.57 11.12 19.57
C ALA A 169 -4.54 12.31 19.68
N ILE A 170 -5.85 12.02 19.61
CA ILE A 170 -6.91 13.03 19.66
C ILE A 170 -6.92 13.65 21.05
N ASN A 171 -6.71 14.98 21.10
CA ASN A 171 -6.75 15.79 22.32
C ASN A 171 -5.93 15.21 23.49
N LYS A 172 -4.78 14.60 23.19
CA LYS A 172 -3.92 13.94 24.19
C LYS A 172 -4.67 12.91 25.06
N LYS A 173 -5.63 12.20 24.45
CA LYS A 173 -6.37 11.08 25.06
C LYS A 173 -6.05 9.77 24.35
N GLN A 174 -6.33 8.65 25.02
CA GLN A 174 -6.22 7.34 24.37
C GLN A 174 -7.10 7.29 23.12
N THR A 175 -6.49 6.93 22.00
CA THR A 175 -7.09 7.00 20.67
C THR A 175 -6.92 5.64 20.00
N VAL A 176 -7.99 5.10 19.42
CA VAL A 176 -7.88 3.94 18.52
C VAL A 176 -7.50 4.42 17.13
N MET A 177 -6.67 3.66 16.44
CA MET A 177 -6.21 4.00 15.12
C MET A 177 -6.22 2.78 14.21
N TYR A 178 -6.83 2.92 13.04
CA TYR A 178 -6.82 1.95 11.97
C TYR A 178 -6.23 2.62 10.74
N GLY A 179 -5.52 1.87 9.90
CA GLY A 179 -4.97 2.52 8.72
C GLY A 179 -4.06 1.66 7.88
N ALA A 180 -3.48 2.34 6.90
CA ALA A 180 -2.48 1.83 5.99
C ALA A 180 -1.35 2.85 5.84
N ARG A 181 -0.11 2.37 5.87
CA ARG A 181 1.07 3.08 5.35
C ARG A 181 1.57 2.30 4.15
N ILE A 182 1.69 2.97 3.01
CA ILE A 182 2.06 2.36 1.74
C ILE A 182 3.25 3.12 1.18
N GLY A 183 4.35 2.42 0.92
CA GLY A 183 5.36 2.93 0.00
C GLY A 183 4.90 2.60 -1.42
N TYR A 184 4.89 3.58 -2.32
CA TYR A 184 4.31 3.44 -3.65
C TYR A 184 5.23 4.03 -4.72
N LYS A 185 5.35 3.36 -5.86
CA LYS A 185 6.11 3.85 -7.01
C LYS A 185 5.17 4.49 -8.02
N THR A 186 5.35 5.78 -8.25
CA THR A 186 4.60 6.53 -9.26
C THR A 186 5.48 7.61 -9.88
N ASN A 187 5.28 7.94 -11.15
CA ASN A 187 6.06 8.97 -11.87
C ASN A 187 7.60 8.85 -11.69
N GLY A 188 8.13 7.63 -11.66
CA GLY A 188 9.58 7.38 -11.50
C GLY A 188 10.16 7.67 -10.12
N ARG A 189 9.32 7.93 -9.10
CA ARG A 189 9.72 8.19 -7.71
C ARG A 189 9.00 7.26 -6.73
N VAL A 190 9.50 7.20 -5.51
CA VAL A 190 8.83 6.53 -4.39
C VAL A 190 8.14 7.59 -3.52
N VAL A 191 6.87 7.37 -3.22
CA VAL A 191 6.04 8.19 -2.33
C VAL A 191 5.55 7.37 -1.15
N GLU A 192 5.16 8.05 -0.08
CA GLU A 192 4.42 7.49 1.04
C GLU A 192 2.96 7.89 0.92
N ILE A 193 2.07 6.91 0.91
CA ILE A 193 0.63 7.11 1.04
C ILE A 193 0.20 6.66 2.43
N GLY A 194 -0.52 7.52 3.13
CA GLY A 194 -1.09 7.26 4.44
C GLY A 194 -2.61 7.33 4.38
N VAL A 195 -3.29 6.32 4.90
CA VAL A 195 -4.73 6.35 5.17
C VAL A 195 -4.93 6.03 6.64
N GLU A 196 -5.47 6.97 7.40
CA GLU A 196 -5.55 6.88 8.85
C GLU A 196 -6.95 7.23 9.35
N MET A 197 -7.55 6.30 10.07
CA MET A 197 -8.83 6.46 10.75
C MET A 197 -8.56 6.52 12.26
N ARG A 198 -9.02 7.56 12.92
CA ARG A 198 -8.79 7.79 14.37
C ARG A 198 -10.07 8.16 15.07
N SER A 199 -10.23 7.65 16.28
CA SER A 199 -11.29 8.02 17.20
C SER A 199 -10.82 7.87 18.64
N LEU A 200 -11.43 8.59 19.57
CA LEU A 200 -11.20 8.37 21.00
C LEU A 200 -11.51 6.91 21.34
N LYS A 201 -10.69 6.28 22.20
CA LYS A 201 -10.88 4.86 22.58
C LYS A 201 -12.26 4.57 23.19
N SER A 202 -12.90 5.57 23.80
CA SER A 202 -14.25 5.46 24.35
C SER A 202 -15.35 5.36 23.29
N ASN A 203 -15.09 5.75 22.04
CA ASN A 203 -16.04 5.65 20.94
C ASN A 203 -15.90 4.29 20.25
N THR A 204 -16.54 3.28 20.82
CA THR A 204 -16.49 1.91 20.30
C THR A 204 -17.23 1.75 18.98
N GLU A 205 -18.23 2.59 18.71
CA GLU A 205 -18.99 2.56 17.45
C GLU A 205 -18.10 2.94 16.26
N ALA A 206 -17.31 4.01 16.38
CA ALA A 206 -16.32 4.37 15.37
C ALA A 206 -15.27 3.26 15.18
N ALA A 207 -14.84 2.61 16.25
CA ALA A 207 -13.89 1.49 16.16
C ALA A 207 -14.44 0.31 15.36
N GLU A 208 -15.72 -0.05 15.54
CA GLU A 208 -16.38 -1.10 14.76
C GLU A 208 -16.64 -0.68 13.31
N GLU A 209 -16.95 0.60 13.06
CA GLU A 209 -17.05 1.14 11.71
C GLU A 209 -15.69 1.06 10.98
N PHE A 210 -14.59 1.43 11.63
CA PHE A 210 -13.25 1.36 11.02
C PHE A 210 -12.83 -0.07 10.63
N LYS A 211 -13.29 -1.10 11.36
CA LYS A 211 -13.09 -2.51 10.98
C LYS A 211 -13.81 -2.87 9.67
N GLN A 212 -14.90 -2.18 9.35
CA GLN A 212 -15.63 -2.37 8.10
C GLN A 212 -15.07 -1.49 6.97
N MET A 213 -14.58 -0.28 7.29
CA MET A 213 -13.99 0.65 6.33
C MET A 213 -12.64 0.16 5.80
N LEU A 214 -11.67 -0.20 6.66
CA LEU A 214 -10.31 -0.53 6.23
C LEU A 214 -10.22 -1.67 5.17
N PRO A 215 -11.02 -2.75 5.24
CA PRO A 215 -11.05 -3.79 4.20
C PRO A 215 -11.49 -3.34 2.81
N THR A 216 -12.07 -2.14 2.67
CA THR A 216 -12.51 -1.57 1.39
C THR A 216 -11.45 -0.68 0.74
N LEU A 217 -10.31 -0.46 1.41
CA LEU A 217 -9.24 0.39 0.92
C LEU A 217 -8.67 -0.14 -0.40
N THR A 218 -8.61 0.73 -1.41
CA THR A 218 -7.92 0.49 -2.68
C THR A 218 -6.95 1.62 -3.01
N ILE A 219 -5.88 1.27 -3.72
CA ILE A 219 -4.87 2.18 -4.28
C ILE A 219 -4.78 1.85 -5.78
N ASP A 220 -5.10 2.80 -6.66
CA ASP A 220 -5.22 2.57 -8.11
C ASP A 220 -6.05 1.30 -8.43
N ASP A 221 -7.22 1.19 -7.78
CA ASP A 221 -8.13 0.04 -7.81
C ASP A 221 -7.55 -1.31 -7.33
N GLU A 222 -6.28 -1.36 -6.92
CA GLU A 222 -5.71 -2.52 -6.25
C GLU A 222 -6.12 -2.55 -4.78
N LYS A 223 -6.76 -3.65 -4.36
CA LYS A 223 -7.19 -3.85 -2.97
C LYS A 223 -5.99 -3.94 -2.02
N VAL A 224 -5.99 -3.12 -0.97
CA VAL A 224 -5.00 -3.21 0.10
C VAL A 224 -5.51 -4.15 1.19
N PRO A 225 -4.86 -5.30 1.43
CA PRO A 225 -5.37 -6.26 2.40
C PRO A 225 -5.30 -5.75 3.85
N ALA A 226 -6.44 -5.73 4.53
CA ALA A 226 -6.55 -5.46 5.96
C ALA A 226 -5.95 -6.60 6.83
N PRO A 227 -5.56 -6.30 8.09
CA PRO A 227 -5.24 -7.35 9.05
C PRO A 227 -6.50 -8.12 9.46
N ARG A 228 -6.32 -9.25 10.14
CA ARG A 228 -7.43 -9.91 10.83
C ARG A 228 -7.66 -9.19 12.16
N PHE A 229 -8.80 -8.52 12.28
CA PHE A 229 -9.20 -7.87 13.52
C PHE A 229 -9.59 -8.90 14.57
N LYS A 230 -9.44 -8.52 15.85
CA LYS A 230 -9.91 -9.30 17.00
C LYS A 230 -11.27 -8.79 17.46
#